data_AF-A0A4Y3RAB2-F1
#
_entry.id   AF-A0A4Y3RAB2-F1
#
_cell.length_a   1.000
_cell.length_b   1.000
_cell.length_c   1.000
_cell.angle_alpha   90.00
_cell.angle_beta   90.00
_cell.angle_gamma   90.00
#
_symmetry.space_group_name_H-M   'P 1'
#
loop_
_entity.id
_entity.type
_entity.pdbx_description
1 polymer ?
#
loop_
_entity_poly.entity_id
_entity_poly.type
_entity_poly.pdbx_seq_one_letter_code
_entity_poly.pdbx_strand_id
1 'polypeptide(L)' 'MKALLWILIVVFGAINVATSFAFDGGKQVAISVSTGVVVLASVAGLIMMRVKQRS' A
#
# COMPACT_ATOMS: atom_id res chain seq x y z
N MET A 1 12.89 -9.48 2.77
CA MET A 1 11.85 -9.00 1.81
C MET A 1 10.45 -8.92 2.42
N LYS A 2 9.96 -9.96 3.13
CA LYS A 2 8.62 -9.95 3.74
C LYS A 2 8.36 -8.75 4.68
N ALA A 3 9.33 -8.39 5.51
CA ALA A 3 9.25 -7.23 6.41
C ALA A 3 9.11 -5.89 5.65
N LEU A 4 9.79 -5.73 4.50
CA LEU A 4 9.71 -4.53 3.68
C LEU A 4 8.29 -4.33 3.12
N LEU A 5 7.65 -5.40 2.64
CA LEU A 5 6.27 -5.33 2.13
C LEU A 5 5.26 -4.95 3.21
N TRP A 6 5.46 -5.43 4.45
CA TRP A 6 4.65 -5.01 5.59
C TRP A 6 4.83 -3.52 5.93
N ILE A 7 6.08 -3.04 5.90
CA ILE A 7 6.38 -1.61 6.11
C ILE A 7 5.70 -0.78 5.02
N LEU A 8 5.79 -1.20 3.75
CA LEU A 8 5.14 -0.50 2.64
C LEU A 8 3.62 -0.43 2.82
N ILE A 9 2.97 -1.52 3.25
CA ILE A 9 1.52 -1.52 3.52
C ILE A 9 1.16 -0.50 4.60
N VAL A 10 1.88 -0.50 5.71
CA VAL A 10 1.58 0.39 6.84
C VAL A 10 1.84 1.84 6.48
N VAL A 11 2.99 2.14 5.87
CA VAL A 11 3.39 3.51 5.52
C VAL A 11 2.47 4.09 4.45
N PHE A 12 2.26 3.38 3.33
CA PHE A 12 1.43 3.90 2.25
C PHE A 12 -0.06 3.89 2.62
N GLY A 13 -0.52 2.95 3.44
CA GLY A 13 -1.87 2.98 4.02
C GLY A 13 -2.07 4.20 4.91
N ALA A 14 -1.11 4.53 5.79
CA ALA A 14 -1.19 5.71 6.65
C ALA A 14 -1.17 7.01 5.83
N ILE A 15 -0.32 7.10 4.79
CA ILE A 15 -0.29 8.26 3.88
C ILE A 15 -1.62 8.39 3.15
N ASN A 16 -2.21 7.30 2.64
CA ASN A 16 -3.49 7.32 1.95
C ASN A 16 -4.61 7.92 2.82
N VAL A 17 -4.70 7.46 4.07
CA VAL A 17 -5.67 7.94 5.06
C VAL A 17 -5.39 9.39 5.45
N ALA A 18 -4.14 9.73 5.80
CA ALA A 18 -3.77 11.09 6.19
C ALA A 18 -4.00 12.11 5.06
N THR A 19 -3.71 11.74 3.82
CA THR A 19 -3.94 12.60 2.66
C THR A 19 -5.44 12.84 2.44
N SER A 20 -6.27 11.85 2.77
CA SER A 20 -7.72 12.00 2.70
C SER A 20 -8.28 13.02 3.69
N PHE A 21 -7.55 13.34 4.76
CA PHE A 21 -7.89 14.40 5.71
C PHE A 21 -7.17 15.73 5.44
N ALA A 22 -5.96 15.68 4.87
CA ALA A 22 -5.09 16.84 4.70
C ALA A 22 -5.27 17.57 3.36
N PHE A 23 -5.79 16.90 2.33
CA PHE A 23 -5.96 17.46 1.00
C PHE A 23 -7.38 17.20 0.48
N ASP A 24 -7.88 18.15 -0.31
CA ASP A 24 -9.21 18.07 -0.93
C ASP A 24 -9.10 18.10 -2.47
N GLY A 25 -10.10 17.57 -3.16
CA GLY A 25 -10.22 17.57 -4.62
C GLY A 25 -9.18 16.70 -5.36
N GLY A 26 -8.73 17.15 -6.55
CA GLY A 26 -7.94 16.33 -7.47
C GLY A 26 -6.58 15.83 -6.94
N LYS A 27 -5.94 16.55 -6.02
CA LYS A 27 -4.66 16.13 -5.42
C LYS A 27 -4.83 14.96 -4.45
N GLN A 28 -5.94 14.95 -3.71
CA GLN A 28 -6.33 13.85 -2.83
C GLN A 28 -6.50 12.55 -3.62
N VAL A 29 -7.20 12.64 -4.77
CA VAL A 29 -7.43 11.47 -5.65
C VAL A 29 -6.12 10.91 -6.17
N ALA A 30 -5.23 11.74 -6.71
CA ALA A 30 -3.96 11.28 -7.28
C ALA A 30 -3.06 10.59 -6.24
N ILE A 31 -2.96 11.17 -5.04
CA ILE A 31 -2.17 10.60 -3.94
C ILE A 31 -2.84 9.33 -3.41
N SER A 32 -4.17 9.30 -3.30
CA SER A 32 -4.90 8.13 -2.82
C SER A 32 -4.74 6.94 -3.78
N VAL A 33 -4.90 7.17 -5.09
CA VAL A 33 -4.74 6.11 -6.09
C VAL A 33 -3.31 5.56 -6.08
N SER A 34 -2.30 6.42 -6.11
CA SER A 34 -0.90 5.98 -6.12
C SER A 34 -0.51 5.21 -4.86
N THR A 35 -0.90 5.69 -3.67
CA THR A 35 -0.66 4.97 -2.41
C THR A 35 -1.44 3.65 -2.32
N GLY A 36 -2.69 3.62 -2.77
CA GLY A 36 -3.51 2.40 -2.81
C GLY A 36 -2.91 1.32 -3.71
N VAL A 37 -2.38 1.69 -4.89
CA VAL A 37 -1.70 0.75 -5.79
C VAL A 37 -0.47 0.12 -5.12
N VAL A 38 0.34 0.91 -4.40
CA VAL A 38 1.52 0.39 -3.68
C VAL A 38 1.11 -0.59 -2.58
N VAL A 39 0.03 -0.30 -1.85
CA VAL A 39 -0.51 -1.22 -0.84
C VAL A 39 -0.96 -2.53 -1.48
N LEU A 40 -1.73 -2.49 -2.57
CA LEU A 40 -2.21 -3.69 -3.25
C LEU A 40 -1.06 -4.53 -3.83
N ALA A 41 -0.07 -3.88 -4.46
CA ALA A 41 1.13 -4.56 -4.95
C ALA A 41 1.91 -5.25 -3.82
N SER A 42 2.01 -4.60 -2.66
CA SER A 42 2.70 -5.15 -1.49
C SER A 42 1.96 -6.35 -0.91
N VAL A 43 0.63 -6.30 -0.84
CA VAL A 43 -0.22 -7.43 -0.43
C VAL A 43 -0.07 -8.60 -1.41
N ALA A 44 -0.14 -8.35 -2.72
CA ALA A 44 0.03 -9.37 -3.75
C ALA A 44 1.40 -10.06 -3.63
N GLY A 45 2.48 -9.29 -3.43
CA GLY A 45 3.81 -9.83 -3.20
C GLY A 45 3.90 -10.71 -1.94
N LEU A 46 3.24 -10.32 -0.85
CA LEU A 46 3.18 -11.12 0.38
C LEU A 46 2.41 -12.44 0.18
N ILE A 47 1.31 -12.41 -0.57
CA ILE A 47 0.51 -13.60 -0.90
C ILE A 47 1.35 -14.56 -1.74
N MET A 48 2.01 -14.06 -2.80
CA MET A 48 2.89 -14.88 -3.64
C MET A 48 4.04 -15.52 -2.85
N MET A 49 4.65 -14.77 -1.93
CA MET A 49 5.68 -15.33 -1.03
C MET A 49 5.12 -16.41 -0.10
N ARG A 50 3.89 -16.24 0.41
CA ARG A 50 3.23 -17.28 1.22
C ARG A 50 2.93 -18.54 0.42
N VAL A 51 2.47 -18.41 -0.83
CA VAL A 51 2.18 -19.54 -1.73
C VAL A 51 3.48 -20.27 -2.06
N LYS A 52 4.54 -19.55 -2.42
CA LYS A 52 5.86 -20.15 -2.71
C LYS A 52 6.46 -20.90 -1.51
N GLN A 53 6.21 -20.45 -0.28
CA GLN A 53 6.69 -21.14 0.92
C GLN A 53 5.94 -22.44 1.26
N ARG A 54 4.77 -22.69 0.64
CA ARG A 54 3.93 -23.87 0.89
C ARG A 54 4.05 -24.96 -0.20
N SER A 55 4.80 -24.69 -1.26
CA SER A 55 5.04 -25.59 -2.39
C SER A 55 6.45 -26.17 -2.34
#